data_AF-A0A7W2CW76-F1
#
_entry.id   AF-A0A7W2CW76-F1
#
_cell.length_a   1.000
_cell.length_b   1.000
_cell.length_c   1.000
_cell.angle_alpha   90.00
_cell.angle_beta   90.00
_cell.angle_gamma   90.00
#
_symmetry.space_group_name_H-M   'P 1'
#
loop_
_entity.id
_entity.type
_entity.pdbx_description
1 polymer ?
#
loop_
_entity_poly.entity_id
_entity_poly.type
_entity_poly.pdbx_seq_one_letter_code
_entity_poly.pdbx_strand_id
1 'polypeptide(L)' 'MQAAPVRATAIPSFTTALRAVESLLMSGGQRTARRNAWTSVLEDRRRAKDRVEAQRVLEEAVATRTS' A
#
# COMPACT_ATOMS: atom_id res chain seq x y z
N MET A 1 2.61 -54.07 -18.90
CA MET A 1 2.63 -52.59 -18.95
C MET A 1 2.19 -52.07 -17.59
N GLN A 2 3.06 -51.34 -16.89
CA GLN A 2 2.74 -50.73 -15.60
C GLN A 2 2.27 -49.29 -15.86
N ALA A 3 1.05 -48.94 -15.47
CA ALA A 3 0.47 -47.63 -15.76
C ALA A 3 1.06 -46.56 -14.82
N ALA A 4 1.39 -45.39 -15.36
CA ALA A 4 1.86 -44.25 -14.58
C ALA A 4 0.74 -43.72 -13.66
N PRO A 5 1.05 -43.30 -12.41
CA PRO A 5 0.04 -42.82 -11.49
C PRO A 5 -0.58 -41.51 -11.99
N VAL A 6 -1.88 -41.55 -12.27
CA VAL A 6 -2.68 -40.37 -12.60
C VAL A 6 -2.96 -39.60 -11.31
N ARG A 7 -2.53 -38.34 -11.24
CA ARG A 7 -2.90 -37.45 -10.13
C ARG A 7 -4.31 -36.94 -10.35
N ALA A 8 -5.23 -37.29 -9.46
CA ALA A 8 -6.55 -36.71 -9.42
C ALA A 8 -6.48 -35.31 -8.76
N THR A 9 -6.83 -34.25 -9.50
CA THR A 9 -7.12 -32.94 -8.92
C THR A 9 -8.53 -32.97 -8.34
N ALA A 10 -8.64 -32.83 -7.01
CA ALA A 10 -9.93 -32.76 -6.35
C ALA A 10 -10.71 -31.53 -6.83
N ILE A 11 -12.00 -31.72 -7.13
CA ILE A 11 -12.90 -30.60 -7.44
C ILE A 11 -13.04 -29.75 -6.17
N PRO A 12 -12.80 -28.43 -6.22
CA PRO A 12 -12.92 -27.59 -5.05
C PRO A 12 -14.32 -27.69 -4.45
N SER A 13 -14.40 -27.75 -3.12
CA SER A 13 -15.69 -27.56 -2.45
C SER A 13 -16.25 -26.18 -2.78
N PHE A 14 -17.56 -26.02 -2.69
CA PHE A 14 -18.22 -24.73 -2.92
C PHE A 14 -17.62 -23.60 -2.04
N THR A 15 -17.30 -23.91 -0.78
CA THR A 15 -16.63 -22.97 0.14
C THR A 15 -15.24 -22.57 -0.35
N THR A 16 -14.47 -23.52 -0.89
CA THR A 16 -13.15 -23.24 -1.47
C THR A 16 -13.27 -22.34 -2.69
N ALA A 17 -14.25 -22.59 -3.56
CA ALA A 17 -14.51 -21.74 -4.72
C ALA A 17 -14.89 -20.32 -4.31
N LEU A 18 -15.76 -20.15 -3.32
CA LEU A 18 -16.15 -18.83 -2.81
C LEU A 18 -14.97 -18.06 -2.21
N ARG A 19 -14.10 -18.70 -1.42
CA ARG A 19 -12.89 -18.04 -0.89
C ARG A 19 -11.91 -17.62 -1.99
N ALA A 20 -11.80 -18.40 -3.06
CA ALA A 20 -10.94 -18.05 -4.19
C ALA A 20 -11.49 -16.82 -4.93
N VAL A 21 -12.80 -16.75 -5.14
CA VAL A 21 -13.46 -15.59 -5.73
C VAL A 21 -13.31 -14.37 -4.82
N GLU A 22 -13.55 -14.51 -3.51
CA GLU A 22 -13.33 -13.45 -2.53
C GLU A 22 -11.90 -12.93 -2.57
N SER A 23 -10.91 -13.84 -2.57
CA SER A 23 -9.49 -13.47 -2.66
C SER A 23 -9.17 -12.72 -3.95
N LEU A 24 -9.74 -13.18 -5.08
CA LEU A 24 -9.57 -12.52 -6.38
C LEU A 24 -10.16 -11.11 -6.37
N LEU A 25 -11.41 -10.96 -5.91
CA LEU A 25 -12.11 -9.68 -5.83
C LEU A 25 -11.42 -8.71 -4.86
N MET A 26 -10.98 -9.20 -3.70
CA MET A 26 -10.33 -8.39 -2.67
C MET A 26 -8.87 -8.03 -3.03
N SER A 27 -8.19 -8.81 -3.87
CA SER A 27 -6.77 -8.60 -4.18
C SER A 27 -6.48 -7.23 -4.81
N GLY A 28 -7.39 -6.72 -5.65
CA GLY A 28 -7.29 -5.41 -6.26
C GLY A 28 -7.34 -4.28 -5.22
N GLY A 29 -8.31 -4.38 -4.30
CA GLY A 29 -8.48 -3.42 -3.20
C GLY A 29 -7.26 -3.36 -2.28
N GLN A 30 -6.67 -4.51 -1.93
CA GLN A 30 -5.46 -4.58 -1.10
C GLN A 30 -4.25 -3.92 -1.76
N ARG A 31 -4.07 -4.13 -3.08
CA ARG A 31 -2.97 -3.51 -3.82
C ARG A 31 -3.13 -1.98 -3.88
N THR A 32 -4.34 -1.50 -4.10
CA THR A 32 -4.66 -0.07 -4.08
C THR A 32 -4.46 0.53 -2.69
N ALA A 33 -4.92 -0.15 -1.63
CA ALA A 33 -4.71 0.29 -0.26
C ALA A 33 -3.22 0.44 0.10
N ARG A 34 -2.38 -0.53 -0.30
CA ARG A 34 -0.92 -0.45 -0.12
C ARG A 34 -0.29 0.74 -0.85
N ARG A 35 -0.72 0.99 -2.09
CA ARG A 35 -0.25 2.14 -2.88
C ARG A 35 -0.68 3.45 -2.24
N ASN A 36 -1.95 3.57 -1.87
CA ASN A 36 -2.49 4.75 -1.22
C ASN A 36 -1.75 5.04 0.09
N ALA A 37 -1.57 4.03 0.94
CA ALA A 37 -0.83 4.17 2.19
C ALA A 37 0.62 4.64 1.97
N TRP A 38 1.30 4.07 0.98
CA TRP A 38 2.66 4.50 0.63
C TRP A 38 2.70 5.95 0.12
N THR A 39 1.78 6.32 -0.78
CA THR A 39 1.66 7.69 -1.29
C THR A 39 1.38 8.68 -0.16
N SER A 40 0.45 8.37 0.75
CA SER A 40 0.18 9.21 1.92
C SER A 40 1.42 9.42 2.79
N VAL A 41 2.20 8.36 3.05
CA VAL A 41 3.44 8.47 3.82
C VAL A 41 4.49 9.35 3.12
N LEU A 42 4.62 9.23 1.80
CA LEU A 42 5.52 10.10 1.03
C LEU A 42 5.09 11.57 1.08
N GLU A 43 3.78 11.82 0.90
CA GLU A 43 3.21 13.16 1.01
C GLU A 43 3.39 13.75 2.42
N ASP A 44 3.15 12.98 3.47
CA ASP A 44 3.32 13.47 4.84
C ASP A 44 4.78 13.81 5.15
N ARG A 45 5.72 13.01 4.65
CA ARG A 45 7.16 13.32 4.75
C ARG A 45 7.52 14.59 4.01
N ARG A 46 6.96 14.81 2.82
CA ARG A 46 7.15 16.06 2.06
C ARG A 46 6.59 17.25 2.84
N ARG A 47 5.33 17.18 3.29
CA ARG A 47 4.71 18.24 4.10
C ARG A 47 5.47 18.51 5.39
N ALA A 48 6.07 17.49 6.02
CA ALA A 48 6.91 17.69 7.21
C ALA A 48 8.16 18.52 6.89
N LYS A 49 8.86 18.22 5.79
CA LYS A 49 10.00 19.01 5.32
C LYS A 49 9.60 20.44 4.97
N ASP A 50 8.51 20.60 4.23
CA ASP A 50 8.02 21.91 3.81
C ASP A 50 7.67 22.79 5.02
N ARG A 51 7.12 22.22 6.10
CA ARG A 51 6.86 22.95 7.36
C ARG A 51 8.13 23.38 8.07
N VAL A 52 9.16 22.53 8.13
CA VAL A 52 10.44 22.86 8.74
C VAL A 52 11.14 23.98 7.96
N GLU A 53 11.12 23.91 6.63
CA GLU A 53 11.72 24.95 5.79
C GLU A 53 10.95 26.27 5.91
N ALA A 54 9.62 26.22 5.89
CA ALA A 54 8.80 27.40 6.11
C ALA A 54 9.07 28.04 7.48
N GLN A 55 9.17 27.23 8.54
CA GLN A 55 9.52 27.72 9.88
C GLN A 55 10.88 28.43 9.86
N ARG A 56 11.90 27.81 9.25
CA ARG A 56 13.24 28.40 9.15
C ARG A 56 13.24 29.76 8.45
N VAL A 57 12.57 29.86 7.30
CA VAL A 57 12.46 31.12 6.54
C VAL A 57 11.75 32.20 7.37
N LEU A 58 10.70 31.83 8.09
CA LEU A 58 9.99 32.78 8.97
C LEU A 58 10.87 33.25 10.13
N GLU A 59 11.61 32.36 10.77
CA GLU A 59 12.55 32.70 11.85
C GLU A 59 13.66 33.64 11.36
N GLU A 60 14.24 33.36 10.19
CA GLU A 60 15.26 34.22 9.56
C GLU A 60 14.72 35.60 9.20
N ALA A 61 13.50 35.67 8.65
CA ALA A 61 12.84 36.93 8.33
C ALA A 61 12.54 37.76 9.60
N VAL A 62 12.14 37.11 10.69
CA VAL A 62 11.93 37.76 11.99
C VAL A 62 13.26 38.30 12.53
N ALA A 63 14.32 37.48 12.55
CA ALA A 63 15.64 37.87 13.03
C ALA A 63 16.21 39.06 12.26
N THR A 64 16.05 39.08 10.94
CA THR A 64 16.47 40.17 10.06
C THR A 64 15.74 41.47 10.37
N ARG A 65 14.43 41.40 10.69
CA ARG A 65 13.63 42.59 11.04
C ARG A 65 13.97 43.16 12.43
N THR A 66 14.46 42.33 13.34
CA THR A 66 14.77 42.73 14.74
C THR A 66 16.23 43.12 14.97
N SER A 67 17.09 42.98 13.96
CA SER A 67 18.50 43.40 13.98
C SER A 67 18.63 44.84 13.49
#